data_AF-A0A671KKE2-F1
#
_entry.id   AF-A0A671KKE2-F1
#
_cell.length_a   1.000
_cell.length_b   1.000
_cell.length_c   1.000
_cell.angle_alpha   90.00
_cell.angle_beta   90.00
_cell.angle_gamma   90.00
#
_symmetry.space_group_name_H-M   'P 1'
#
loop_
_entity.id
_entity.type
_entity.pdbx_description
1 polymer ?
#
loop_
_entity_poly.entity_id
_entity_poly.type
_entity_poly.pdbx_seq_one_letter_code
_entity_poly.pdbx_strand_id
1 'polypeptide(L)'
;MALYALCLFTLTLTCTNFDLVTAARHAVHWNSSNILLRKEGYTVQVNVNDYLDIYCPHYNSSQRGVAEQYVLYMVSYRGYRTCDPQLGFKRWECNRPHAPHAPIKFSEKFQRYSAFSLGYEFHVGQEYYYISTPTHHHGRSCLRLRVYVCCSTASDSDDEPQPTEPDYTLRPNIKIDDLDVYDNPEVPKLEKSISGSSPSRDRLLLTVASLFLIALSVS
;
A
#
# COMPACT_ATOMS: atom_id res chain seq x y z
N MET A 1 19.55 22.24 -38.86
CA MET A 1 18.20 21.69 -39.17
C MET A 1 18.04 20.25 -38.72
N ALA A 2 18.92 19.31 -39.11
CA ALA A 2 18.81 17.89 -38.73
C ALA A 2 18.91 17.62 -37.21
N LEU A 3 19.83 18.29 -36.50
CA LEU A 3 19.96 18.15 -35.04
C LEU A 3 18.71 18.66 -34.29
N TYR A 4 18.08 19.72 -34.79
CA TYR A 4 16.87 20.28 -34.18
C TYR A 4 15.67 19.33 -34.31
N ALA A 5 15.54 18.70 -35.48
CA ALA A 5 14.53 17.67 -35.72
C ALA A 5 14.77 16.40 -34.88
N LEU A 6 16.03 15.97 -34.73
CA LEU A 6 16.38 14.82 -33.90
C LEU A 6 16.10 15.09 -32.42
N CYS A 7 16.41 16.30 -31.94
CA CYS A 7 16.17 16.72 -30.56
C CYS A 7 14.66 16.84 -30.26
N LEU A 8 13.86 17.39 -31.19
CA LEU A 8 12.40 17.40 -31.08
C LEU A 8 11.82 15.98 -31.05
N PHE A 9 12.38 15.06 -31.84
CA PHE A 9 11.92 13.67 -31.90
C PHE A 9 12.28 12.86 -30.64
N THR A 10 13.44 13.11 -30.03
CA THR A 10 13.80 12.48 -28.76
C THR A 10 13.02 13.10 -27.59
N LEU A 11 12.74 14.40 -27.61
CA LEU A 11 11.88 15.06 -26.61
C LEU A 11 10.45 14.51 -26.65
N THR A 12 9.87 14.29 -27.84
CA THR A 12 8.53 13.70 -27.97
C THR A 12 8.52 12.22 -27.57
N LEU A 13 9.54 11.42 -27.91
CA LEU A 13 9.63 10.02 -27.48
C LEU A 13 9.80 9.88 -25.96
N THR A 14 10.56 10.76 -25.32
CA THR A 14 10.73 10.74 -23.87
C THR A 14 9.47 11.23 -23.17
N CYS A 15 8.85 12.33 -23.61
CA CYS A 15 7.60 12.83 -23.04
C CYS A 15 6.41 11.86 -23.19
N THR A 16 6.39 11.01 -24.21
CA THR A 16 5.31 10.01 -24.42
C THR A 16 5.49 8.73 -23.62
N ASN A 17 6.67 8.49 -23.04
CA ASN A 17 6.97 7.31 -22.21
C ASN A 17 7.11 7.64 -20.71
N PHE A 18 6.90 8.90 -20.31
CA PHE A 18 6.84 9.31 -18.90
C PHE A 18 5.41 9.19 -18.36
N ASP A 19 4.82 8.00 -18.43
CA ASP A 19 3.83 7.64 -17.43
C ASP A 19 4.57 7.45 -16.12
N LEU A 20 4.71 8.55 -15.37
CA LEU A 20 5.21 8.53 -14.01
C LEU A 20 4.18 7.73 -13.21
N VAL A 21 4.41 6.42 -13.07
CA VAL A 21 3.55 5.50 -12.31
C VAL A 21 3.53 5.97 -10.86
N THR A 22 2.63 6.90 -10.59
CA THR A 22 2.39 7.46 -9.27
C THR A 22 1.26 6.65 -8.69
N ALA A 23 1.47 6.08 -7.51
CA ALA A 23 0.42 5.39 -6.77
C ALA A 23 -0.84 6.28 -6.68
N ALA A 24 -1.96 5.77 -7.18
CA ALA A 24 -3.22 6.51 -7.14
C ALA A 24 -3.71 6.61 -5.69
N ARG A 25 -4.47 7.66 -5.40
CA ARG A 25 -5.07 7.88 -4.08
C ARG A 25 -6.59 7.90 -4.20
N HIS A 26 -7.25 7.07 -3.41
CA HIS A 26 -8.70 6.90 -3.37
C HIS A 26 -9.22 7.51 -2.08
N ALA A 27 -10.06 8.54 -2.16
CA ALA A 27 -10.58 9.26 -0.99
C ALA A 27 -11.99 8.79 -0.61
N VAL A 28 -12.19 8.44 0.66
CA VAL A 28 -13.51 8.05 1.20
C VAL A 28 -13.83 8.88 2.45
N HIS A 29 -14.92 9.65 2.40
CA HIS A 29 -15.45 10.36 3.56
C HIS A 29 -16.31 9.43 4.41
N TRP A 30 -15.86 9.15 5.63
CA TRP A 30 -16.44 8.14 6.50
C TRP A 30 -17.40 8.75 7.53
N ASN A 31 -18.64 9.03 7.11
CA ASN A 31 -19.69 9.58 7.97
C ASN A 31 -21.06 9.03 7.60
N SER A 32 -22.05 9.21 8.49
CA SER A 32 -23.41 8.68 8.28
C SER A 32 -24.18 9.38 7.15
N SER A 33 -23.81 10.62 6.83
CA SER A 33 -24.38 11.39 5.71
C SER A 33 -24.00 10.80 4.34
N ASN A 34 -22.87 10.09 4.25
CA ASN A 34 -22.48 9.39 3.04
C ASN A 34 -23.34 8.12 2.85
N ILE A 35 -24.33 8.22 1.96
CA ILE A 35 -25.30 7.16 1.70
C ILE A 35 -24.67 5.87 1.16
N LEU A 36 -23.48 5.96 0.52
CA LEU A 36 -22.81 4.81 -0.07
C LEU A 36 -22.36 3.84 1.02
N LEU A 37 -21.87 4.37 2.15
CA LEU A 37 -21.39 3.57 3.27
C LEU A 37 -22.51 2.90 4.08
N ARG A 38 -23.74 3.43 3.98
CA ARG A 38 -24.92 2.86 4.65
C ARG A 38 -25.53 1.69 3.87
N LYS A 39 -25.32 1.65 2.56
CA LYS A 39 -25.85 0.61 1.67
C LYS A 39 -24.85 -0.54 1.54
N GLU A 40 -25.36 -1.73 1.25
CA GLU A 40 -24.51 -2.84 0.81
C GLU A 40 -23.96 -2.57 -0.58
N GLY A 41 -22.73 -3.03 -0.83
CA GLY A 41 -22.14 -3.04 -2.17
C GLY A 41 -21.28 -1.84 -2.55
N TYR A 42 -21.11 -0.83 -1.68
CA TYR A 42 -20.11 0.21 -1.96
C TYR A 42 -18.72 -0.39 -2.01
N THR A 43 -18.12 -0.31 -3.19
CA THR A 43 -16.86 -0.97 -3.53
C THR A 43 -15.91 0.05 -4.14
N VAL A 44 -14.68 0.09 -3.62
CA VAL A 44 -13.58 0.85 -4.21
C VAL A 44 -12.60 -0.15 -4.83
N GLN A 45 -12.26 0.06 -6.10
CA GLN A 45 -11.24 -0.73 -6.79
C GLN A 45 -9.90 0.00 -6.68
N VAL A 46 -8.87 -0.72 -6.27
CA VAL A 46 -7.50 -0.20 -6.11
C VAL A 46 -6.51 -1.10 -6.83
N ASN A 47 -5.37 -0.53 -7.22
CA ASN A 47 -4.24 -1.29 -7.70
C ASN A 47 -3.26 -1.60 -6.56
N VAL A 48 -2.32 -2.51 -6.81
CA VAL A 48 -1.17 -2.67 -5.92
C VAL A 48 -0.41 -1.34 -5.86
N ASN A 49 0.10 -1.00 -4.68
CA ASN A 49 0.79 0.23 -4.32
C ASN A 49 -0.08 1.49 -4.22
N ASP A 50 -1.37 1.44 -4.62
CA ASP A 50 -2.30 2.55 -4.39
C ASP A 50 -2.55 2.81 -2.90
N TYR A 51 -3.13 3.98 -2.62
CA TYR A 51 -3.54 4.38 -1.29
C TYR A 51 -5.06 4.57 -1.18
N LEU A 52 -5.63 4.13 -0.07
CA LEU A 52 -6.98 4.50 0.36
C LEU A 52 -6.87 5.49 1.53
N ASP A 53 -7.34 6.71 1.30
CA ASP A 53 -7.43 7.77 2.28
C ASP A 53 -8.86 7.83 2.86
N ILE A 54 -9.02 7.38 4.09
CA ILE A 54 -10.28 7.45 4.83
C ILE A 54 -10.31 8.70 5.70
N TYR A 55 -11.21 9.62 5.40
CA TYR A 55 -11.40 10.86 6.13
C TYR A 55 -12.44 10.68 7.24
N CYS A 56 -12.03 10.94 8.48
CA CYS A 56 -12.92 10.95 9.64
C CYS A 56 -13.93 12.11 9.56
N PRO A 57 -15.11 11.98 10.22
CA PRO A 57 -16.03 13.10 10.39
C PRO A 57 -15.33 14.28 11.06
N HIS A 58 -15.53 15.47 10.51
CA HIS A 58 -14.97 16.71 11.04
C HIS A 58 -16.08 17.74 11.15
N TYR A 59 -16.15 18.38 12.32
CA TYR A 59 -17.18 19.34 12.66
C TYR A 59 -16.54 20.56 13.30
N ASN A 60 -17.02 21.74 12.92
CA ASN A 60 -16.58 22.99 13.53
C ASN A 60 -16.98 23.02 15.02
N SER A 61 -16.14 23.59 15.87
CA SER A 61 -16.39 23.72 17.31
C SER A 61 -17.64 24.54 17.65
N SER A 62 -18.13 25.36 16.71
CA SER A 62 -19.35 26.15 16.84
C SER A 62 -20.64 25.36 16.59
N GLN A 63 -20.56 24.16 16.00
CA GLN A 63 -21.75 23.36 15.70
C GLN A 63 -22.28 22.69 16.98
N ARG A 64 -23.54 22.99 17.31
CA ARG A 64 -24.25 22.33 18.43
C ARG A 64 -24.85 21.02 17.92
N GLY A 65 -24.33 19.89 18.38
CA GLY A 65 -24.81 18.55 18.04
C GLY A 65 -23.87 17.46 18.53
N VAL A 66 -24.33 16.22 18.52
CA VAL A 66 -23.46 15.06 18.83
C VAL A 66 -22.58 14.80 17.62
N ALA A 67 -21.29 15.11 17.75
CA ALA A 67 -20.32 14.83 16.70
C ALA A 67 -20.12 13.32 16.54
N GLU A 68 -20.16 12.83 15.30
CA GLU A 68 -19.97 11.42 15.00
C GLU A 68 -18.52 10.99 15.30
N GLN A 69 -18.39 9.85 15.96
CA GLN A 69 -17.12 9.22 16.30
C GLN A 69 -17.23 7.73 16.02
N TYR A 70 -16.17 7.16 15.44
CA TYR A 70 -16.18 5.79 14.92
C TYR A 70 -14.87 5.07 15.26
N VAL A 71 -14.97 3.76 15.47
CA VAL A 71 -13.81 2.86 15.43
C VAL A 71 -13.88 2.06 14.13
N LEU A 72 -12.78 2.07 13.37
CA LEU A 72 -12.63 1.37 12.10
C LEU A 72 -12.01 -0.01 12.33
N TYR A 73 -12.60 -1.02 11.70
CA TYR A 73 -12.14 -2.41 11.74
C TYR A 73 -11.95 -2.93 10.34
N MET A 74 -10.91 -3.73 10.16
CA MET A 74 -10.74 -4.58 9.00
C MET A 74 -11.24 -5.98 9.38
N VAL A 75 -12.25 -6.48 8.66
CA VAL A 75 -13.00 -7.69 9.03
C VAL A 75 -13.06 -8.70 7.88
N SER A 76 -13.37 -9.94 8.24
CA SER A 76 -13.74 -10.97 7.26
C SER A 76 -15.04 -10.64 6.53
N TYR A 77 -15.31 -11.32 5.41
CA TYR A 77 -16.57 -11.21 4.68
C TYR A 77 -17.81 -11.43 5.57
N ARG A 78 -17.74 -12.39 6.51
CA ARG A 78 -18.82 -12.64 7.47
C ARG A 78 -19.03 -11.42 8.37
N GLY A 79 -17.97 -10.84 8.93
CA GLY A 79 -18.03 -9.62 9.73
C GLY A 79 -18.59 -8.42 8.97
N TYR A 80 -18.27 -8.28 7.69
CA TYR A 80 -18.84 -7.25 6.81
C TYR A 80 -20.36 -7.40 6.62
N ARG A 81 -20.84 -8.63 6.46
CA ARG A 81 -22.27 -8.94 6.29
C ARG A 81 -23.06 -8.75 7.57
N THR A 82 -22.49 -9.14 8.72
CA THR A 82 -23.16 -9.07 10.02
C THR A 82 -22.88 -7.78 10.80
N CYS A 83 -22.05 -6.88 10.27
CA CYS A 83 -21.56 -5.70 10.99
C CYS A 83 -20.88 -6.04 12.33
N ASP A 84 -20.18 -7.18 12.41
CA ASP A 84 -19.56 -7.67 13.65
C ASP A 84 -18.06 -7.33 13.71
N PRO A 85 -17.63 -6.41 14.61
CA PRO A 85 -16.23 -6.01 14.74
C PRO A 85 -15.35 -7.10 15.38
N GLN A 86 -15.92 -8.14 15.99
CA GLN A 86 -15.16 -9.23 16.61
C GLN A 86 -14.55 -10.18 15.57
N LEU A 87 -15.05 -10.15 14.32
CA LEU A 87 -14.58 -10.98 13.21
C LEU A 87 -13.45 -10.32 12.41
N GLY A 88 -12.60 -9.54 13.09
CA GLY A 88 -11.51 -8.79 12.52
C GLY A 88 -10.68 -8.08 13.58
N PHE A 89 -9.96 -7.05 13.17
CA PHE A 89 -9.10 -6.28 14.05
C PHE A 89 -9.29 -4.78 13.84
N LYS A 90 -9.09 -4.02 14.93
CA LYS A 90 -9.15 -2.57 14.92
C LYS A 90 -8.03 -2.00 14.07
N ARG A 91 -8.38 -1.12 13.12
CA ARG A 91 -7.42 -0.47 12.21
C ARG A 91 -7.18 0.99 12.54
N TRP A 92 -8.22 1.73 12.96
CA TRP A 92 -8.14 3.16 13.24
C TRP A 92 -9.25 3.65 14.18
N GLU A 93 -9.09 4.83 14.77
CA GLU A 93 -10.14 5.53 15.54
C GLU A 93 -10.34 6.96 15.06
N CYS A 94 -11.58 7.28 14.69
CA CYS A 94 -12.05 8.63 14.46
C CYS A 94 -12.64 9.20 15.76
N ASN A 95 -11.77 9.58 16.70
CA ASN A 95 -12.15 10.06 18.04
C ASN A 95 -11.96 11.57 18.25
N ARG A 96 -11.46 12.31 17.24
CA ARG A 96 -11.19 13.76 17.31
C ARG A 96 -11.99 14.52 16.25
N PRO A 97 -13.31 14.72 16.44
CA PRO A 97 -14.17 15.40 15.47
C PRO A 97 -13.89 16.90 15.32
N HIS A 98 -13.29 17.54 16.32
CA HIS A 98 -12.99 18.98 16.33
C HIS A 98 -11.50 19.27 16.13
N ALA A 99 -10.83 18.49 15.28
CA ALA A 99 -9.42 18.72 14.97
C ALA A 99 -9.22 20.16 14.41
N PRO A 100 -8.15 20.87 14.83
CA PRO A 100 -8.04 22.33 14.64
C PRO A 100 -7.80 22.80 13.21
N HIS A 101 -7.30 21.95 12.31
CA HIS A 101 -6.89 22.37 10.96
C HIS A 101 -7.67 21.69 9.85
N ALA A 102 -7.73 20.35 9.86
CA ALA A 102 -8.32 19.57 8.79
C ALA A 102 -8.92 18.27 9.35
N PRO A 103 -9.84 17.62 8.61
CA PRO A 103 -10.28 16.27 8.93
C PRO A 103 -9.08 15.34 9.05
N ILE A 104 -9.06 14.55 10.13
CA ILE A 104 -8.03 13.52 10.30
C ILE A 104 -8.26 12.47 9.23
N LYS A 105 -7.17 12.05 8.58
CA LYS A 105 -7.20 10.96 7.60
C LYS A 105 -6.35 9.79 8.05
N PHE A 106 -6.88 8.60 7.82
CA PHE A 106 -6.16 7.34 7.88
C PHE A 106 -5.82 6.93 6.45
N SER A 107 -4.57 6.59 6.19
CA SER A 107 -4.10 6.17 4.87
C SER A 107 -3.66 4.71 4.93
N GLU A 108 -4.29 3.87 4.12
CA GLU A 108 -3.87 2.48 3.90
C GLU A 108 -3.14 2.39 2.56
N LYS A 109 -2.01 1.70 2.52
CA LYS A 109 -1.31 1.40 1.26
C LYS A 109 -1.52 -0.06 0.90
N PHE A 110 -1.98 -0.33 -0.31
CA PHE A 110 -2.22 -1.69 -0.82
C PHE A 110 -0.94 -2.32 -1.34
N GLN A 111 0.01 -2.56 -0.45
CA GLN A 111 1.29 -3.16 -0.80
C GLN A 111 1.27 -4.68 -0.61
N ARG A 112 2.04 -5.38 -1.45
CA ARG A 112 2.17 -6.85 -1.41
C ARG A 112 2.97 -7.34 -0.20
N TYR A 113 4.01 -6.59 0.16
CA TYR A 113 4.92 -6.93 1.25
C TYR A 113 4.94 -5.79 2.26
N SER A 114 4.77 -6.13 3.53
CA SER A 114 4.77 -5.13 4.59
C SER A 114 6.12 -5.06 5.29
N ALA A 115 6.69 -3.86 5.39
CA ALA A 115 7.93 -3.64 6.16
C ALA A 115 7.69 -3.68 7.69
N PHE A 116 6.43 -3.74 8.12
CA PHE A 116 6.05 -3.81 9.54
C PHE A 116 5.54 -5.21 9.87
N SER A 117 6.00 -5.78 10.99
CA SER A 117 5.64 -7.14 11.40
C SER A 117 4.15 -7.33 11.71
N LEU A 118 3.44 -6.25 12.06
CA LEU A 118 1.97 -6.24 12.22
C LEU A 118 1.28 -5.50 11.07
N GLY A 119 2.01 -5.21 10.00
CA GLY A 119 1.45 -4.58 8.83
C GLY A 119 0.66 -5.59 8.02
N TYR A 120 -0.36 -5.12 7.31
CA TYR A 120 -1.20 -5.98 6.50
C TYR A 120 -0.65 -6.08 5.08
N GLU A 121 -0.83 -7.25 4.45
CA GLU A 121 -0.38 -7.56 3.10
C GLU A 121 -1.59 -7.75 2.18
N PHE A 122 -1.52 -7.15 0.99
CA PHE A 122 -2.62 -7.13 0.05
C PHE A 122 -2.27 -7.88 -1.23
N HIS A 123 -3.19 -8.71 -1.68
CA HIS A 123 -3.01 -9.58 -2.85
C HIS A 123 -3.97 -9.20 -3.96
N VAL A 124 -3.48 -9.33 -5.19
CA VAL A 124 -4.24 -9.13 -6.42
C VAL A 124 -5.39 -10.13 -6.50
N GLY A 125 -6.55 -9.67 -6.94
CA GLY A 125 -7.77 -10.47 -7.06
C GLY A 125 -8.51 -10.71 -5.75
N GLN A 126 -8.03 -10.15 -4.62
CA GLN A 126 -8.67 -10.30 -3.31
C GLN A 126 -9.56 -9.11 -2.96
N GLU A 127 -10.60 -9.41 -2.18
CA GLU A 127 -11.50 -8.43 -1.58
C GLU A 127 -11.19 -8.26 -0.09
N TYR A 128 -11.18 -7.01 0.35
CA TYR A 128 -10.93 -6.60 1.73
C TYR A 128 -12.09 -5.77 2.24
N TYR A 129 -12.48 -5.98 3.50
CA TYR A 129 -13.69 -5.38 4.03
C TYR A 129 -13.41 -4.52 5.25
N TYR A 130 -13.92 -3.31 5.22
CA TYR A 130 -13.85 -2.35 6.32
C TYR A 130 -15.24 -2.08 6.85
N ILE A 131 -15.37 -2.05 8.18
CA ILE A 131 -16.59 -1.61 8.85
C ILE A 131 -16.26 -0.60 9.94
N SER A 132 -17.26 0.13 10.40
CA SER A 132 -17.13 0.94 11.60
C SER A 132 -18.31 0.85 12.54
N THR A 133 -18.02 0.87 13.83
CA THR A 133 -19.03 1.00 14.88
C THR A 133 -18.94 2.38 15.54
N PRO A 134 -20.08 3.04 15.82
CA PRO A 134 -20.08 4.30 16.56
C PRO A 134 -19.61 4.08 18.00
N THR A 135 -18.88 5.04 18.57
CA THR A 135 -18.34 4.93 19.94
C THR A 135 -19.40 5.16 21.03
N HIS A 136 -20.38 6.03 20.78
CA HIS A 136 -21.35 6.47 21.79
C HIS A 136 -22.79 5.97 21.56
N HIS A 137 -23.05 5.23 20.47
CA HIS A 137 -24.41 4.85 20.05
C HIS A 137 -24.50 3.38 19.67
N HIS A 138 -24.60 2.51 20.67
CA HIS A 138 -24.83 1.08 20.45
C HIS A 138 -26.20 0.87 19.76
N GLY A 139 -26.22 0.17 18.62
CA GLY A 139 -27.45 -0.20 17.90
C GLY A 139 -27.71 0.50 16.56
N ARG A 140 -26.88 1.44 16.11
CA ARG A 140 -26.98 1.99 14.74
C ARG A 140 -26.41 1.02 13.70
N SER A 141 -26.96 1.04 12.48
CA SER A 141 -26.41 0.32 11.32
C SER A 141 -24.95 0.71 11.09
N CYS A 142 -24.05 -0.27 10.95
CA CYS A 142 -22.64 0.01 10.71
C CYS A 142 -22.43 0.67 9.34
N LEU A 143 -21.40 1.49 9.23
CA LEU A 143 -20.87 1.93 7.94
C LEU A 143 -19.90 0.87 7.44
N ARG A 144 -19.92 0.59 6.14
CA ARG A 144 -19.08 -0.46 5.56
C ARG A 144 -18.62 -0.15 4.16
N LEU A 145 -17.44 -0.65 3.83
CA LEU A 145 -16.76 -0.48 2.55
C LEU A 145 -16.13 -1.82 2.15
N ARG A 146 -16.29 -2.18 0.88
CA ARG A 146 -15.52 -3.25 0.24
C ARG A 146 -14.41 -2.64 -0.60
N VAL A 147 -13.23 -3.23 -0.57
CA VAL A 147 -12.11 -2.84 -1.41
C VAL A 147 -11.68 -4.04 -2.23
N TYR A 148 -11.62 -3.88 -3.56
CA TYR A 148 -11.14 -4.93 -4.46
C TYR A 148 -9.78 -4.54 -5.03
N VAL A 149 -8.78 -5.39 -4.86
CA VAL A 149 -7.43 -5.16 -5.38
C VAL A 149 -7.33 -5.81 -6.76
N CYS A 150 -7.32 -5.02 -7.83
CA CYS A 150 -7.46 -5.60 -9.17
C CYS A 150 -6.16 -6.06 -9.80
N CYS A 151 -5.13 -5.20 -9.79
CA CYS A 151 -4.08 -5.27 -10.79
C CYS A 151 -2.75 -4.85 -10.19
N SER A 152 -1.69 -5.54 -10.63
CA SER A 152 -0.32 -5.10 -10.39
C SER A 152 -0.04 -3.88 -11.27
N THR A 153 0.64 -2.87 -10.74
CA THR A 153 1.21 -1.82 -11.59
C THR A 153 2.29 -2.46 -12.47
N ALA A 154 2.46 -2.01 -13.71
CA ALA A 154 3.42 -2.59 -14.67
C ALA A 154 4.89 -2.60 -14.21
N SER A 155 5.20 -1.96 -13.07
CA SER A 155 6.50 -2.04 -12.38
C SER A 155 6.71 -3.33 -11.58
N ASP A 156 5.65 -4.03 -11.19
CA ASP A 156 5.67 -5.19 -10.29
C ASP A 156 5.56 -6.53 -11.05
N SER A 157 5.46 -6.50 -12.38
CA SER A 157 5.46 -7.71 -13.22
C SER A 157 6.84 -8.36 -13.39
N ASP A 158 7.91 -7.65 -13.01
CA ASP A 158 9.28 -8.18 -13.06
C ASP A 158 9.69 -8.91 -11.76
N ASP A 159 8.84 -8.91 -10.74
CA ASP A 159 9.08 -9.51 -9.41
C ASP A 159 8.27 -10.82 -9.20
N GLU A 160 7.88 -11.50 -10.28
CA GLU A 160 7.41 -12.88 -10.14
C GLU A 160 8.61 -13.77 -9.80
N PRO A 161 8.66 -14.45 -8.63
CA PRO A 161 9.72 -15.38 -8.34
C PRO A 161 9.57 -16.55 -9.32
N GLN A 162 10.40 -16.56 -10.36
CA GLN A 162 10.59 -17.73 -11.19
C GLN A 162 10.95 -18.90 -10.25
N PRO A 163 10.34 -20.10 -10.38
CA PRO A 163 10.70 -21.22 -9.52
C PRO A 163 12.16 -21.59 -9.81
N THR A 164 13.09 -21.08 -8.99
CA THR A 164 14.45 -21.58 -8.99
C THR A 164 14.38 -22.96 -8.38
N GLU A 165 14.53 -23.99 -9.21
CA GLU A 165 14.85 -25.32 -8.70
C GLU A 165 16.05 -25.19 -7.75
N PRO A 166 16.01 -25.84 -6.57
CA PRO A 166 17.16 -25.84 -5.70
C PRO A 166 18.29 -26.59 -6.40
N ASP A 167 19.32 -25.85 -6.82
CA ASP A 167 20.57 -26.40 -7.33
C ASP A 167 21.31 -27.09 -6.18
N TYR A 168 21.01 -28.37 -5.97
CA TYR A 168 21.78 -29.22 -5.05
C TYR A 168 23.12 -29.53 -5.71
N THR A 169 24.08 -28.63 -5.57
CA THR A 169 25.47 -28.90 -5.90
C THR A 169 26.06 -29.88 -4.88
N LEU A 170 25.88 -31.18 -5.12
CA LEU A 170 26.58 -32.23 -4.40
C LEU A 170 28.06 -32.19 -4.81
N ARG A 171 28.91 -31.60 -3.96
CA ARG A 171 30.37 -31.80 -4.03
C ARG A 171 30.71 -33.23 -3.59
N PRO A 172 31.53 -33.98 -4.33
CA PRO A 172 31.81 -35.38 -4.01
C PRO A 172 32.93 -35.51 -2.96
N ASN A 173 32.78 -36.54 -2.10
CA ASN A 173 33.74 -37.08 -1.10
C ASN A 173 33.66 -36.56 0.34
N ILE A 174 32.65 -37.01 1.09
CA ILE A 174 32.82 -37.27 2.53
C ILE A 174 32.25 -38.67 2.83
N LYS A 175 33.12 -39.56 3.33
CA LYS A 175 32.77 -40.89 3.84
C LYS A 175 32.15 -40.71 5.23
N ILE A 176 31.01 -41.36 5.45
CA ILE A 176 30.29 -41.35 6.71
C ILE A 176 30.81 -42.53 7.53
N ASP A 177 31.57 -42.23 8.59
CA ASP A 177 31.79 -43.13 9.71
C ASP A 177 31.76 -42.30 11.00
N ASP A 178 30.66 -42.49 11.73
CA ASP A 178 30.50 -42.57 13.19
C ASP A 178 30.81 -41.40 14.14
N LEU A 179 30.04 -41.39 15.25
CA LEU A 179 30.23 -40.69 16.53
C LEU A 179 29.81 -39.19 16.58
N ASP A 180 28.60 -38.86 17.04
CA ASP A 180 28.10 -38.79 18.43
C ASP A 180 28.35 -37.42 19.13
N VAL A 181 27.34 -37.00 19.91
CA VAL A 181 27.45 -36.06 21.05
C VAL A 181 27.58 -34.54 20.79
N TYR A 182 26.47 -33.86 21.17
CA TYR A 182 26.37 -32.57 21.88
C TYR A 182 26.33 -31.21 21.17
N ASP A 183 25.34 -30.44 21.67
CA ASP A 183 25.23 -28.99 21.88
C ASP A 183 25.10 -27.99 20.71
N ASN A 184 23.91 -27.38 20.69
CA ASN A 184 23.59 -25.96 20.49
C ASN A 184 24.29 -25.20 19.35
N PRO A 185 23.58 -24.82 18.27
CA PRO A 185 24.04 -23.73 17.42
C PRO A 185 23.59 -22.40 18.02
N GLU A 186 24.55 -21.65 18.54
CA GLU A 186 24.49 -20.19 18.65
C GLU A 186 23.93 -19.59 17.34
N VAL A 187 22.94 -18.72 17.49
CA VAL A 187 22.34 -17.93 16.41
C VAL A 187 23.44 -17.20 15.64
N PRO A 188 23.59 -17.41 14.32
CA PRO A 188 24.49 -16.58 13.52
C PRO A 188 23.95 -15.15 13.49
N LYS A 189 24.78 -14.22 13.96
CA LYS A 189 24.59 -12.77 13.83
C LYS A 189 24.40 -12.45 12.34
N LEU A 190 23.22 -11.96 11.97
CA LEU A 190 22.99 -11.45 10.62
C LEU A 190 23.80 -10.15 10.45
N GLU A 191 24.93 -10.26 9.76
CA GLU A 191 25.73 -9.12 9.39
C GLU A 191 24.99 -8.24 8.38
N LYS A 192 25.16 -6.93 8.57
CA LYS A 192 24.62 -5.85 7.74
C LYS A 192 25.05 -5.99 6.28
N SER A 193 24.09 -5.94 5.38
CA SER A 193 24.01 -5.10 4.17
C SER A 193 22.89 -5.67 3.30
N ILE A 194 22.04 -4.90 2.63
CA ILE A 194 22.39 -3.90 1.62
C ILE A 194 21.38 -2.75 1.71
N SER A 195 21.91 -1.53 1.66
CA SER A 195 21.15 -0.33 1.37
C SER A 195 20.52 -0.49 -0.02
N GLY A 196 19.24 -0.89 -0.07
CA GLY A 196 18.45 -0.79 -1.29
C GLY A 196 18.36 0.69 -1.66
N SER A 197 19.18 1.12 -2.63
CA SER A 197 18.96 2.40 -3.28
C SER A 197 17.61 2.32 -3.99
N SER A 198 16.71 3.22 -3.59
CA SER A 198 15.42 3.38 -4.27
C SER A 198 15.67 3.60 -5.77
N PRO A 199 15.06 2.79 -6.67
CA PRO A 199 15.22 2.93 -8.13
C PRO A 199 14.85 4.32 -8.65
N SER A 200 14.09 5.09 -7.87
CA SER A 200 13.70 6.46 -8.18
C SER A 200 14.85 7.46 -8.19
N ARG A 201 15.90 7.25 -7.38
CA ARG A 201 17.05 8.18 -7.30
C ARG A 201 17.99 8.01 -8.48
N ASP A 202 18.26 6.77 -8.89
CA ASP A 202 19.15 6.48 -10.01
C ASP A 202 18.56 6.95 -11.35
N ARG A 203 17.23 6.81 -11.51
CA ARG A 203 16.52 7.38 -12.67
C ARG A 203 16.51 8.91 -12.70
N LEU A 204 16.41 9.59 -11.55
CA LEU A 204 16.49 11.04 -11.48
C LEU A 204 17.90 11.57 -11.82
N LEU A 205 18.94 10.85 -11.41
CA LEU A 205 20.32 11.20 -11.76
C LEU A 205 20.62 10.99 -13.24
N LEU A 206 20.08 9.93 -13.84
CA LEU A 206 20.17 9.66 -15.27
C LEU A 206 19.41 10.70 -16.12
N THR A 207 18.28 11.22 -15.65
CA THR A 207 17.53 12.29 -16.35
C THR A 207 18.22 13.65 -16.23
N VAL A 208 18.79 13.97 -15.07
CA VAL A 208 19.57 15.21 -14.90
C VAL A 208 20.86 15.15 -15.73
N ALA A 209 21.55 14.00 -15.75
CA ALA A 209 22.76 13.81 -16.55
C ALA A 209 22.48 13.90 -18.07
N SER A 210 21.38 13.33 -18.54
CA SER A 210 20.99 13.41 -19.95
C SER A 210 20.57 14.83 -20.35
N LEU A 211 19.84 15.56 -19.50
CA LEU A 211 19.54 16.99 -19.71
C LEU A 211 20.81 17.86 -19.73
N PHE A 212 21.79 17.57 -18.89
CA PHE A 212 23.07 18.28 -18.84
C PHE A 212 23.91 18.04 -20.11
N LEU A 213 23.95 16.80 -20.60
CA LEU A 213 24.64 16.44 -21.84
C LEU A 213 23.97 17.08 -23.07
N ILE A 214 22.64 17.19 -23.06
CA ILE A 214 21.89 17.89 -24.12
C ILE A 214 22.18 19.40 -24.08
N ALA A 215 22.23 20.03 -22.90
CA ALA A 215 22.58 21.44 -22.76
C ALA A 215 24.00 21.76 -23.27
N LEU A 216 24.96 20.85 -23.02
CA LEU A 216 26.33 20.97 -23.53
C LEU A 216 26.45 20.77 -25.05
N SER A 217 25.51 20.06 -25.68
CA SER A 217 25.49 19.84 -27.14
C SER A 217 24.86 20.98 -27.95
N VAL A 218 24.22 21.93 -27.27
CA VAL A 218 23.52 23.09 -27.86
C VAL A 218 24.31 24.41 -27.66
N SER A 219 25.35 24.39 -26.83
CA SER A 219 26.27 25.52 -26.62
C SER A 219 27.53 25.40 -27.48
#